data_AF-A0A2N1PF27-F1
#
_entry.id   AF-A0A2N1PF27-F1
#
_cell.length_a   1.000
_cell.length_b   1.000
_cell.length_c   1.000
_cell.angle_alpha   90.00
_cell.angle_beta   90.00
_cell.angle_gamma   90.00
#
_symmetry.space_group_name_H-M   'P 1'
#
loop_
_entity.id
_entity.type
_entity.pdbx_description
1 polymer ?
#
loop_
_entity_poly.entity_id
_entity_poly.type
_entity_poly.pdbx_seq_one_letter_code
_entity_poly.pdbx_strand_id
1 'polypeptide(L)'
;MKKRLKNTKVIRFLSKLWKDIKAFFVAFGAKKTILTVLSLVLVIYVVASFFRVSSKNVFFDARVLSHAYEVSAPSSVTEDTYSNVLQTYAERNYEKTNVEKTFFPLDMVGSLVDSSLDTYQSQIQAYRDLKPEASDTVGLFTTHSDTLTFNVGVIESGIYYLAIDYMDVTTSVQTTQIGIKVNGDYPFYETRTLILDSTWVFDSTEFAKDRYENEIQPSSSKVMTWKTQIVKDLKGMHPGNFGFYLESNDEITLHQVSGSYLVGQVYFVKDEPIPTYEAYLEAHGNSDVVKSNIEISAKHLYQRSDASIRLRAERDPSSLYYNTQFLEMNTIFGDSWQNGGQSV
;
A
#
# COMPACT_ATOMS: atom_id res chain seq x y z
N MET A 1 -73.06 5.78 -14.10
CA MET A 1 -73.45 4.56 -13.35
C MET A 1 -72.32 4.19 -12.38
N LYS A 2 -72.26 4.83 -11.19
CA LYS A 2 -71.21 4.58 -10.18
C LYS A 2 -71.46 3.22 -9.51
N LYS A 3 -70.76 2.19 -9.99
CA LYS A 3 -70.88 0.82 -9.47
C LYS A 3 -70.25 0.78 -8.06
N ARG A 4 -71.12 0.64 -7.07
CA ARG A 4 -70.84 0.37 -5.64
C ARG A 4 -69.65 -0.60 -5.49
N LEU A 5 -68.55 -0.13 -4.89
CA LEU A 5 -67.53 -1.00 -4.33
C LEU A 5 -68.18 -1.83 -3.21
N LYS A 6 -68.44 -3.10 -3.53
CA LYS A 6 -68.95 -4.12 -2.62
C LYS A 6 -67.92 -4.34 -1.50
N ASN A 7 -68.12 -3.68 -0.38
CA ASN A 7 -68.30 -4.31 0.93
C ASN A 7 -67.66 -5.72 1.09
N THR A 8 -66.32 -5.81 1.04
CA THR A 8 -65.59 -7.04 1.36
C THR A 8 -65.63 -7.27 2.88
N LYS A 9 -65.70 -8.55 3.30
CA LYS A 9 -65.73 -8.93 4.74
C LYS A 9 -64.59 -8.27 5.53
N VAL A 10 -63.44 -8.07 4.91
CA VAL A 10 -62.25 -7.42 5.48
C VAL A 10 -62.49 -5.94 5.78
N ILE A 11 -63.12 -5.17 4.88
CA ILE A 11 -63.40 -3.74 5.11
C ILE A 11 -64.45 -3.55 6.21
N ARG A 12 -65.47 -4.43 6.27
CA ARG A 12 -66.42 -4.43 7.40
C ARG A 12 -65.75 -4.81 8.72
N PHE A 13 -64.84 -5.78 8.69
CA PHE A 13 -64.10 -6.20 9.87
C PHE A 13 -63.22 -5.06 10.38
N LEU A 14 -62.43 -4.41 9.50
CA LEU A 14 -61.57 -3.28 9.85
C LEU A 14 -62.38 -2.07 10.34
N SER A 15 -63.49 -1.74 9.68
CA SER A 15 -64.34 -0.62 10.12
C SER A 15 -65.05 -0.90 11.45
N LYS A 16 -65.41 -2.17 11.73
CA LYS A 16 -65.94 -2.59 13.02
C LYS A 16 -64.86 -2.52 14.11
N LEU A 17 -63.67 -3.06 13.84
CA LEU A 17 -62.51 -2.98 14.72
C LEU A 17 -62.17 -1.51 15.07
N TRP A 18 -62.19 -0.62 14.08
CA TRP A 18 -61.91 0.80 14.28
C TRP A 18 -63.01 1.51 15.08
N LYS A 19 -64.27 1.14 14.89
CA LYS A 19 -65.38 1.62 15.74
C LYS A 19 -65.24 1.13 17.18
N ASP A 20 -64.89 -0.13 17.38
CA ASP A 20 -64.72 -0.74 18.70
C ASP A 20 -63.53 -0.12 19.44
N ILE A 21 -62.42 0.12 18.73
CA ILE A 21 -61.26 0.88 19.23
C ILE A 21 -61.68 2.30 19.61
N LYS A 22 -62.38 3.03 18.72
CA LYS A 22 -62.82 4.40 19.01
C LYS A 22 -63.78 4.46 20.20
N ALA A 23 -64.70 3.51 20.32
CA ALA A 23 -65.61 3.41 21.45
C ALA A 23 -64.87 3.12 22.77
N PHE A 24 -63.87 2.24 22.72
CA PHE A 24 -62.99 1.95 23.86
C PHE A 24 -62.24 3.21 24.34
N PHE A 25 -61.61 3.95 23.41
CA PHE A 25 -60.90 5.20 23.74
C PHE A 25 -61.83 6.31 24.27
N VAL A 26 -63.06 6.40 23.75
CA VAL A 26 -64.08 7.36 24.24
C VAL A 26 -64.58 6.98 25.63
N ALA A 27 -64.82 5.69 25.91
CA ALA A 27 -65.28 5.21 27.21
C ALA A 27 -64.22 5.33 28.32
N PHE A 28 -62.93 5.23 27.95
CA PHE A 28 -61.81 5.31 28.88
C PHE A 28 -61.45 6.77 29.24
N GLY A 29 -61.82 7.74 28.39
CA GLY A 29 -61.60 9.17 28.58
C GLY A 29 -60.20 9.63 28.14
N ALA A 30 -60.14 10.76 27.42
CA ALA A 30 -58.93 11.25 26.74
C ALA A 30 -57.69 11.36 27.65
N LYS A 31 -57.86 11.75 28.91
CA LYS A 31 -56.76 11.88 29.87
C LYS A 31 -56.15 10.53 30.23
N LYS A 32 -56.96 9.49 30.46
CA LYS A 32 -56.48 8.15 30.82
C LYS A 32 -55.82 7.47 29.63
N THR A 33 -56.36 7.67 28.43
CA THR A 33 -55.80 7.10 27.20
C THR A 33 -54.42 7.68 26.87
N ILE A 34 -54.24 9.00 27.05
CA ILE A 34 -52.94 9.65 26.89
C ILE A 34 -51.93 9.10 27.92
N LEU A 35 -52.34 8.97 29.18
CA LEU A 35 -51.51 8.41 30.26
C LEU A 35 -51.09 6.96 29.97
N THR A 36 -52.00 6.11 29.47
CA THR A 36 -51.67 4.73 29.11
C THR A 36 -50.73 4.64 27.91
N VAL A 37 -50.91 5.50 26.90
CA VAL A 37 -50.00 5.54 25.74
C VAL A 37 -48.62 6.03 26.14
N LEU A 38 -48.53 7.08 26.96
CA LEU A 38 -47.26 7.56 27.52
C LEU A 38 -46.56 6.50 28.37
N SER A 39 -47.32 5.78 29.21
CA SER A 39 -46.79 4.67 30.02
C SER A 39 -46.27 3.54 29.13
N LEU A 40 -46.99 3.18 28.06
CA LEU A 40 -46.55 2.16 27.11
C LEU A 40 -45.28 2.59 26.38
N VAL A 41 -45.20 3.84 25.91
CA VAL A 41 -44.01 4.39 25.24
C VAL A 41 -42.81 4.42 26.19
N LEU A 42 -43.02 4.80 27.46
CA LEU A 42 -41.98 4.78 28.47
C LEU A 42 -41.47 3.37 28.74
N VAL A 43 -42.37 2.39 28.85
CA VAL A 43 -42.00 0.97 29.03
C VAL A 43 -41.20 0.47 27.82
N ILE A 44 -41.64 0.78 26.60
CA ILE A 44 -40.91 0.43 25.38
C ILE A 44 -39.53 1.08 25.36
N TYR A 45 -39.41 2.35 25.75
CA TYR A 45 -38.13 3.06 25.83
C TYR A 45 -37.20 2.43 26.86
N VAL A 46 -37.71 2.10 28.05
CA VAL A 46 -36.95 1.43 29.11
C VAL A 46 -36.47 0.05 28.63
N VAL A 47 -37.35 -0.75 28.04
CA VAL A 47 -37.00 -2.07 27.48
C VAL A 47 -35.97 -1.93 26.35
N ALA A 48 -36.14 -0.96 25.44
CA ALA A 48 -35.18 -0.64 24.39
C ALA A 48 -33.80 -0.25 24.95
N SER A 49 -33.75 0.46 26.09
CA SER A 49 -32.49 0.86 26.73
C SER A 49 -31.70 -0.31 27.33
N PHE A 50 -32.37 -1.44 27.65
CA PHE A 50 -31.70 -2.65 28.13
C PHE A 50 -31.11 -3.50 26.99
N PHE A 51 -31.54 -3.30 25.74
CA PHE A 51 -30.84 -3.86 24.60
C PHE A 51 -29.57 -3.05 24.38
N ARG A 52 -28.44 -3.55 24.92
CA ARG A 52 -27.11 -3.02 24.61
C ARG A 52 -27.00 -2.89 23.10
N VAL A 53 -26.67 -1.70 22.62
CA VAL A 53 -26.33 -1.46 21.21
C VAL A 53 -25.23 -2.46 20.87
N SER A 54 -25.54 -3.44 20.02
CA SER A 54 -24.55 -4.42 19.57
C SER A 54 -23.53 -3.67 18.73
N SER A 55 -22.42 -3.28 19.32
CA SER A 55 -21.26 -2.81 18.57
C SER A 55 -20.67 -4.04 17.88
N LYS A 56 -20.76 -4.10 16.54
CA LYS A 56 -19.99 -5.07 15.76
C LYS A 56 -18.52 -4.67 15.83
N ASN A 57 -17.88 -5.00 16.95
CA ASN A 57 -16.44 -4.79 17.15
C ASN A 57 -15.62 -6.02 16.71
N VAL A 58 -16.21 -6.92 15.92
CA VAL A 58 -15.47 -8.05 15.36
C VAL A 58 -14.58 -7.47 14.27
N PHE A 59 -13.30 -7.34 14.58
CA PHE A 59 -12.27 -7.07 13.58
C PHE A 59 -12.22 -8.26 12.62
N PHE A 60 -12.44 -7.99 11.33
CA PHE A 60 -12.23 -8.98 10.28
C PHE A 60 -10.96 -8.58 9.54
N ASP A 61 -9.95 -9.45 9.58
CA ASP A 61 -8.71 -9.19 8.87
C ASP A 61 -8.91 -9.38 7.36
N ALA A 62 -9.16 -8.27 6.67
CA ALA A 62 -9.35 -8.26 5.22
C ALA A 62 -8.09 -8.71 4.45
N ARG A 63 -6.91 -8.79 5.07
CA ARG A 63 -5.68 -9.29 4.44
C ARG A 63 -5.84 -10.75 3.98
N VAL A 64 -6.64 -11.54 4.70
CA VAL A 64 -6.91 -12.94 4.34
C VAL A 64 -7.56 -13.03 2.94
N LEU A 65 -8.39 -12.06 2.57
CA LEU A 65 -9.02 -12.00 1.25
C LEU A 65 -8.03 -11.60 0.16
N SER A 66 -7.03 -10.76 0.45
CA SER A 66 -6.02 -10.36 -0.54
C SER A 66 -5.05 -11.49 -0.93
N HIS A 67 -4.97 -12.55 -0.12
CA HIS A 67 -4.17 -13.74 -0.42
C HIS A 67 -4.98 -14.88 -1.05
N ALA A 68 -6.31 -14.74 -1.13
CA ALA A 68 -7.20 -15.74 -1.74
C ALA A 68 -7.25 -15.50 -3.26
N TYR A 69 -6.24 -15.99 -3.98
CA TYR A 69 -6.23 -15.95 -5.44
C TYR A 69 -7.21 -17.00 -5.98
N GLU A 70 -8.25 -16.55 -6.68
CA GLU A 70 -9.09 -17.42 -7.51
C GLU A 70 -8.54 -17.43 -8.94
N VAL A 71 -8.50 -18.60 -9.57
CA VAL A 71 -8.07 -18.75 -10.97
C VAL A 71 -9.00 -17.93 -11.85
N SER A 72 -8.50 -16.81 -12.36
CA SER A 72 -9.14 -16.11 -13.47
C SER A 72 -8.74 -16.78 -14.77
N ALA A 73 -9.66 -16.81 -15.75
CA ALA A 73 -9.50 -17.46 -17.04
C ALA A 73 -8.15 -17.09 -17.70
N PRO A 74 -7.56 -18.00 -18.51
CA PRO A 74 -6.20 -17.83 -19.03
C PRO A 74 -6.04 -16.48 -19.72
N SER A 75 -5.16 -15.65 -19.16
CA SER A 75 -4.69 -14.43 -19.79
C SER A 75 -3.94 -14.76 -21.07
N SER A 76 -4.05 -13.92 -22.09
CA SER A 76 -3.33 -14.03 -23.37
C SER A 76 -1.81 -13.78 -23.26
N VAL A 77 -1.24 -13.87 -22.05
CA VAL A 77 0.17 -13.68 -21.76
C VAL A 77 0.84 -15.06 -21.82
N THR A 78 1.98 -15.15 -22.50
CA THR A 78 2.72 -16.40 -22.69
C THR A 78 3.34 -16.95 -21.41
N GLU A 79 3.56 -16.10 -20.41
CA GLU A 79 4.03 -16.50 -19.08
C GLU A 79 2.94 -16.29 -18.02
N ASP A 80 3.04 -17.08 -16.95
CA ASP A 80 2.20 -16.99 -15.78
C ASP A 80 2.49 -15.73 -14.97
N THR A 81 1.43 -15.12 -14.41
CA THR A 81 1.55 -14.05 -13.40
C THR A 81 2.03 -14.65 -12.08
N TYR A 82 2.58 -13.82 -11.19
CA TYR A 82 3.04 -14.30 -9.89
C TYR A 82 1.96 -15.03 -9.08
N SER A 83 0.68 -14.62 -9.20
CA SER A 83 -0.45 -15.33 -8.58
C SER A 83 -0.55 -16.79 -9.02
N ASN A 84 -0.44 -17.05 -10.33
CA ASN A 84 -0.51 -18.41 -10.87
C ASN A 84 0.70 -19.25 -10.43
N VAL A 85 1.88 -18.61 -10.40
CA VAL A 85 3.11 -19.24 -9.92
C VAL A 85 3.03 -19.60 -8.44
N LEU A 86 2.50 -18.71 -7.59
CA LEU A 86 2.26 -18.99 -6.18
C LEU A 86 1.31 -20.18 -5.95
N GLN A 87 0.27 -20.30 -6.78
CA GLN A 87 -0.64 -21.44 -6.70
C GLN A 87 0.09 -22.74 -7.06
N THR A 88 0.94 -22.70 -8.09
CA THR A 88 1.81 -23.83 -8.46
C THR A 88 2.76 -24.20 -7.32
N TYR A 89 3.32 -23.22 -6.62
CA TYR A 89 4.18 -23.47 -5.45
C TYR A 89 3.42 -24.17 -4.33
N ALA A 90 2.17 -23.74 -4.06
CA ALA A 90 1.31 -24.36 -3.05
C ALA A 90 0.92 -25.81 -3.44
N GLU A 91 0.56 -26.04 -4.71
CA GLU A 91 0.22 -27.39 -5.22
C GLU A 91 1.40 -28.36 -5.14
N ARG A 92 2.61 -27.86 -5.39
CA ARG A 92 3.85 -28.65 -5.33
C ARG A 92 4.44 -28.75 -3.91
N ASN A 93 3.84 -28.08 -2.93
CA ASN A 93 4.34 -27.99 -1.54
C ASN A 93 5.80 -27.51 -1.47
N TYR A 94 6.17 -26.50 -2.25
CA TYR A 94 7.50 -25.91 -2.14
C TYR A 94 7.65 -25.17 -0.81
N GLU A 95 8.76 -25.44 -0.12
CA GLU A 95 9.04 -24.83 1.16
C GLU A 95 9.58 -23.42 0.98
N LYS A 96 9.08 -22.49 1.82
CA LYS A 96 9.65 -21.16 1.95
C LYS A 96 10.93 -21.23 2.75
N THR A 97 12.01 -20.70 2.19
CA THR A 97 13.30 -20.63 2.87
C THR A 97 13.42 -19.31 3.64
N ASN A 98 14.04 -19.39 4.82
CA ASN A 98 14.35 -18.23 5.66
C ASN A 98 15.87 -18.08 5.82
N VAL A 99 16.54 -18.01 4.67
CA VAL A 99 18.01 -17.93 4.59
C VAL A 99 18.43 -16.48 4.34
N GLU A 100 19.45 -16.04 5.07
CA GLU A 100 20.15 -14.79 4.78
C GLU A 100 21.48 -15.11 4.10
N LYS A 101 21.72 -14.47 2.96
CA LYS A 101 22.96 -14.61 2.21
C LYS A 101 23.23 -13.33 1.44
N THR A 102 24.48 -12.92 1.39
CA THR A 102 24.91 -11.73 0.65
C THR A 102 25.67 -12.16 -0.60
N PHE A 103 25.36 -11.52 -1.72
CA PHE A 103 26.07 -11.61 -2.98
C PHE A 103 26.73 -10.27 -3.27
N PHE A 104 28.05 -10.28 -3.40
CA PHE A 104 28.85 -9.08 -3.62
C PHE A 104 28.98 -8.80 -5.12
N PRO A 105 28.95 -7.53 -5.57
CA PRO A 105 29.15 -7.18 -6.98
C PRO A 105 30.41 -7.79 -7.61
N LEU A 106 31.49 -7.93 -6.82
CA LEU A 106 32.75 -8.50 -7.28
C LEU A 106 32.65 -9.97 -7.71
N ASP A 107 31.70 -10.71 -7.16
CA ASP A 107 31.44 -12.12 -7.50
C ASP A 107 30.45 -12.27 -8.67
N MET A 108 29.94 -11.14 -9.19
CA MET A 108 28.97 -11.11 -10.28
C MET A 108 29.65 -10.87 -11.62
N VAL A 109 28.99 -11.31 -12.70
CA VAL A 109 29.45 -11.13 -14.07
C VAL A 109 28.50 -10.20 -14.80
N GLY A 110 29.04 -9.17 -15.46
CA GLY A 110 28.25 -8.25 -16.27
C GLY A 110 28.79 -6.82 -16.26
N SER A 111 27.88 -5.86 -16.31
CA SER A 111 28.16 -4.42 -16.33
C SER A 111 28.55 -3.93 -14.94
N LEU A 112 29.85 -3.86 -14.70
CA LEU A 112 30.46 -3.40 -13.45
C LEU A 112 31.18 -2.06 -13.65
N VAL A 113 31.27 -1.29 -12.58
CA VAL A 113 32.02 -0.03 -12.50
C VAL A 113 32.72 0.05 -11.15
N ASP A 114 33.94 0.58 -11.14
CA ASP A 114 34.72 0.78 -9.93
C ASP A 114 34.96 2.26 -9.64
N SER A 115 35.55 2.54 -8.48
CA SER A 115 35.87 3.88 -8.01
C SER A 115 36.95 4.63 -8.80
N SER A 116 37.62 3.97 -9.77
CA SER A 116 38.62 4.60 -10.63
C SER A 116 38.00 5.49 -11.71
N LEU A 117 36.72 5.31 -12.00
CA LEU A 117 35.96 6.15 -12.93
C LEU A 117 35.36 7.36 -12.21
N ASP A 118 35.90 8.55 -12.51
CA ASP A 118 35.52 9.83 -11.90
C ASP A 118 34.00 10.09 -11.88
N THR A 119 33.24 9.57 -12.85
CA THR A 119 31.80 9.81 -12.98
C THR A 119 30.98 9.28 -11.80
N TYR A 120 31.36 8.12 -11.22
CA TYR A 120 30.58 7.46 -10.16
C TYR A 120 31.33 7.33 -8.83
N GLN A 121 32.53 7.90 -8.74
CA GLN A 121 33.39 7.81 -7.56
C GLN A 121 32.68 8.26 -6.27
N SER A 122 31.95 9.39 -6.33
CA SER A 122 31.25 9.92 -5.15
C SER A 122 30.11 9.00 -4.65
N GLN A 123 29.40 8.37 -5.60
CA GLN A 123 28.29 7.47 -5.33
C GLN A 123 28.79 6.15 -4.75
N ILE A 124 29.90 5.63 -5.27
CA ILE A 124 30.56 4.42 -4.74
C ILE A 124 31.12 4.69 -3.35
N GLN A 125 31.72 5.86 -3.12
CA GLN A 125 32.20 6.22 -1.78
C GLN A 125 31.03 6.33 -0.78
N ALA A 126 29.92 6.96 -1.17
CA ALA A 126 28.72 7.02 -0.34
C ALA A 126 28.16 5.64 0.00
N TYR A 127 28.28 4.66 -0.92
CA TYR A 127 27.91 3.27 -0.65
C TYR A 127 28.79 2.65 0.44
N ARG A 128 30.10 2.85 0.34
CA ARG A 128 31.08 2.33 1.30
C ARG A 128 30.99 2.99 2.66
N ASP A 129 30.60 4.26 2.72
CA ASP A 129 30.34 4.95 3.98
C ASP A 129 29.11 4.36 4.69
N LEU A 130 28.09 3.93 3.91
CA LEU A 130 26.91 3.24 4.43
C LEU A 130 27.20 1.77 4.81
N LYS A 131 28.01 1.09 4.00
CA LYS A 131 28.36 -0.33 4.12
C LYS A 131 29.89 -0.50 4.03
N PRO A 132 30.62 -0.37 5.15
CA PRO A 132 32.10 -0.41 5.14
C PRO A 132 32.69 -1.71 4.58
N GLU A 133 31.93 -2.81 4.61
CA GLU A 133 32.26 -4.11 4.04
C GLU A 133 32.05 -4.21 2.53
N ALA A 134 31.41 -3.22 1.90
CA ALA A 134 31.20 -3.20 0.46
C ALA A 134 32.50 -2.99 -0.33
N SER A 135 32.59 -3.65 -1.49
CA SER A 135 33.64 -3.41 -2.47
C SER A 135 33.58 -1.99 -3.04
N ASP A 136 34.69 -1.56 -3.64
CA ASP A 136 34.77 -0.35 -4.47
C ASP A 136 34.22 -0.54 -5.88
N THR A 137 33.67 -1.72 -6.16
CA THR A 137 33.03 -2.12 -7.41
C THR A 137 31.53 -2.31 -7.18
N VAL A 138 30.71 -1.78 -8.08
CA VAL A 138 29.25 -1.89 -8.10
C VAL A 138 28.75 -2.20 -9.52
N GLY A 139 27.52 -2.70 -9.65
CA GLY A 139 26.87 -2.84 -10.95
C GLY A 139 26.48 -1.49 -11.53
N LEU A 140 26.65 -1.32 -12.85
CA LEU A 140 26.28 -0.12 -13.59
C LEU A 140 25.25 -0.47 -14.66
N PHE A 141 24.07 0.16 -14.58
CA PHE A 141 23.01 0.01 -15.55
C PHE A 141 22.68 1.36 -16.17
N THR A 142 22.93 1.50 -17.46
CA THR A 142 22.71 2.73 -18.23
C THR A 142 22.06 2.47 -19.59
N THR A 143 22.19 1.24 -20.10
CA THR A 143 21.72 0.80 -21.40
C THR A 143 20.97 -0.52 -21.29
N HIS A 144 20.07 -0.82 -22.22
CA HIS A 144 19.29 -2.07 -22.24
C HIS A 144 20.14 -3.35 -22.35
N SER A 145 21.42 -3.24 -22.75
CA SER A 145 22.35 -4.38 -22.77
C SER A 145 23.01 -4.66 -21.43
N ASP A 146 22.87 -3.76 -20.45
CA ASP A 146 23.51 -3.92 -19.15
C ASP A 146 22.82 -5.01 -18.35
N THR A 147 23.65 -5.91 -17.84
CA THR A 147 23.24 -7.08 -17.05
C THR A 147 24.17 -7.26 -15.87
N LEU A 148 23.69 -7.91 -14.82
CA LEU A 148 24.50 -8.35 -13.70
C LEU A 148 24.01 -9.72 -13.27
N THR A 149 24.88 -10.71 -13.37
CA THR A 149 24.55 -12.11 -13.21
C THR A 149 25.36 -12.73 -12.09
N PHE A 150 24.71 -13.51 -11.23
CA PHE A 150 25.38 -14.22 -10.16
C PHE A 150 24.80 -15.61 -9.95
N ASN A 151 25.66 -16.53 -9.51
CA ASN A 151 25.25 -17.89 -9.17
C ASN A 151 24.87 -17.98 -7.69
N VAL A 152 23.74 -18.63 -7.39
CA VAL A 152 23.27 -18.76 -6.01
C VAL A 152 24.12 -19.73 -5.17
N GLY A 153 24.98 -20.51 -5.81
CA GLY A 153 25.85 -21.51 -5.20
C GLY A 153 25.09 -22.74 -4.72
N VAL A 154 25.70 -23.47 -3.79
CA VAL A 154 25.08 -24.66 -3.18
C VAL A 154 24.03 -24.22 -2.15
N ILE A 155 22.77 -24.49 -2.45
CA ILE A 155 21.59 -24.19 -1.63
C ILE A 155 20.61 -25.37 -1.62
N GLU A 156 19.70 -25.41 -0.65
CA GLU A 156 18.57 -26.34 -0.68
C GLU A 156 17.49 -25.81 -1.64
N SER A 157 16.80 -26.71 -2.34
CA SER A 157 15.74 -26.30 -3.24
C SER A 157 14.57 -25.72 -2.45
N GLY A 158 14.09 -24.53 -2.84
CA GLY A 158 13.00 -23.87 -2.14
C GLY A 158 12.71 -22.46 -2.65
N ILE A 159 11.78 -21.78 -1.99
CA ILE A 159 11.40 -20.40 -2.33
C ILE A 159 12.29 -19.42 -1.56
N TYR A 160 13.01 -18.58 -2.29
CA TYR A 160 13.89 -17.54 -1.78
C TYR A 160 13.34 -16.16 -2.09
N TYR A 161 13.68 -15.18 -1.25
CA TYR A 161 13.28 -13.79 -1.40
C TYR A 161 14.51 -12.91 -1.57
N LEU A 162 14.44 -11.99 -2.53
CA LEU A 162 15.57 -11.15 -2.91
C LEU A 162 15.43 -9.74 -2.35
N ALA A 163 16.53 -9.14 -1.93
CA ALA A 163 16.64 -7.70 -1.76
C ALA A 163 17.87 -7.17 -2.52
N ILE A 164 17.79 -5.93 -2.98
CA ILE A 164 18.81 -5.31 -3.82
C ILE A 164 19.16 -3.95 -3.23
N ASP A 165 20.45 -3.71 -3.03
CA ASP A 165 20.94 -2.35 -2.84
C ASP A 165 21.04 -1.64 -4.19
N TYR A 166 20.48 -0.45 -4.27
CA TYR A 166 20.61 0.37 -5.47
C TYR A 166 20.64 1.85 -5.17
N MET A 167 21.12 2.61 -6.14
CA MET A 167 20.99 4.05 -6.20
C MET A 167 20.45 4.44 -7.59
N ASP A 168 19.30 5.09 -7.61
CA ASP A 168 18.75 5.68 -8.84
C ASP A 168 19.52 6.97 -9.17
N VAL A 169 20.26 6.96 -10.28
CA VAL A 169 21.01 8.12 -10.80
C VAL A 169 20.32 8.74 -12.00
N THR A 170 19.09 8.31 -12.31
CA THR A 170 18.29 8.82 -13.41
C THR A 170 17.84 10.25 -13.14
N THR A 171 18.16 11.16 -14.06
CA THR A 171 17.70 12.56 -14.02
C THR A 171 16.28 12.76 -14.54
N SER A 172 15.76 11.78 -15.30
CA SER A 172 14.38 11.75 -15.79
C SER A 172 13.37 11.53 -14.66
N VAL A 173 12.16 12.05 -14.85
CA VAL A 173 10.98 11.78 -14.01
C VAL A 173 10.40 10.39 -14.23
N GLN A 174 10.84 9.67 -15.26
CA GLN A 174 10.42 8.30 -15.50
C GLN A 174 10.89 7.37 -14.38
N THR A 175 10.03 6.43 -14.02
CA THR A 175 10.30 5.41 -13.02
C THR A 175 11.41 4.48 -13.50
N THR A 176 12.36 4.21 -12.61
CA THR A 176 13.44 3.26 -12.84
C THR A 176 12.94 1.83 -12.71
N GLN A 177 13.29 0.99 -13.67
CA GLN A 177 12.81 -0.39 -13.74
C GLN A 177 13.95 -1.35 -14.03
N ILE A 178 13.87 -2.52 -13.39
CA ILE A 178 14.75 -3.66 -13.63
C ILE A 178 13.93 -4.86 -14.05
N GLY A 179 14.58 -5.83 -14.66
CA GLY A 179 14.03 -7.16 -14.72
C GLY A 179 14.96 -8.19 -14.10
N ILE A 180 14.38 -9.31 -13.70
CA ILE A 180 15.06 -10.43 -13.05
C ILE A 180 14.75 -11.69 -13.84
N LYS A 181 15.80 -12.45 -14.14
CA LYS A 181 15.70 -13.77 -14.75
C LYS A 181 16.32 -14.82 -13.85
N VAL A 182 15.80 -16.03 -13.91
CA VAL A 182 16.40 -17.23 -13.31
C VAL A 182 16.72 -18.19 -14.46
N ASN A 183 17.97 -18.61 -14.57
CA ASN A 183 18.46 -19.50 -15.64
C ASN A 183 18.11 -19.02 -17.06
N GLY A 184 18.10 -17.70 -17.28
CA GLY A 184 17.83 -17.08 -18.58
C GLY A 184 16.37 -16.70 -18.87
N ASP A 185 15.42 -17.23 -18.08
CA ASP A 185 13.98 -17.03 -18.25
C ASP A 185 13.37 -16.14 -17.16
N TYR A 186 12.26 -15.48 -17.47
CA TYR A 186 11.48 -14.71 -16.48
C TYR A 186 10.60 -15.66 -15.68
N PRO A 187 10.76 -15.76 -14.35
CA PRO A 187 9.98 -16.70 -13.53
C PRO A 187 8.48 -16.43 -13.56
N PHE A 188 8.09 -15.17 -13.72
CA PHE A 188 6.70 -14.71 -13.86
C PHE A 188 6.65 -13.32 -14.51
N TYR A 189 5.49 -12.94 -15.05
CA TYR A 189 5.30 -11.73 -15.85
C TYR A 189 5.88 -10.45 -15.19
N GLU A 190 5.67 -10.28 -13.88
CA GLU A 190 6.06 -9.08 -13.14
C GLU A 190 7.59 -8.89 -13.05
N THR A 191 8.37 -9.98 -13.14
CA THR A 191 9.85 -9.91 -13.15
C THR A 191 10.43 -9.23 -14.38
N ARG A 192 9.62 -8.90 -15.38
CA ARG A 192 10.03 -8.15 -16.57
C ARG A 192 10.22 -6.66 -16.33
N THR A 193 9.47 -6.10 -15.38
CA THR A 193 9.40 -4.64 -15.17
C THR A 193 9.19 -4.33 -13.69
N LEU A 194 10.10 -4.80 -12.84
CA LEU A 194 10.11 -4.49 -11.41
C LEU A 194 10.51 -3.03 -11.21
N ILE A 195 9.76 -2.31 -10.40
CA ILE A 195 10.01 -0.90 -10.12
C ILE A 195 11.09 -0.80 -9.05
N LEU A 196 12.11 0.01 -9.30
CA LEU A 196 12.98 0.56 -8.26
C LEU A 196 12.35 1.89 -7.83
N ASP A 197 11.92 1.96 -6.58
CA ASP A 197 11.29 3.14 -6.03
C ASP A 197 12.16 4.39 -6.23
N SER A 198 11.56 5.56 -6.39
CA SER A 198 12.28 6.84 -6.46
C SER A 198 11.97 7.65 -5.20
N THR A 199 12.87 8.53 -4.79
CA THR A 199 12.62 9.42 -3.66
C THR A 199 12.70 10.85 -4.15
N TRP A 200 11.65 11.62 -3.91
CA TRP A 200 11.50 13.01 -4.34
C TRP A 200 11.26 13.89 -3.13
N VAL A 201 11.86 15.07 -3.14
CA VAL A 201 11.68 16.09 -2.09
C VAL A 201 11.36 17.44 -2.73
N PHE A 202 10.73 18.32 -1.98
CA PHE A 202 10.68 19.73 -2.37
C PHE A 202 12.05 20.37 -2.16
N ASP A 203 12.46 21.24 -3.07
CA ASP A 203 13.74 21.95 -2.98
C ASP A 203 13.76 22.99 -1.84
N SER A 204 12.59 23.32 -1.30
CA SER A 204 12.40 24.27 -0.20
C SER A 204 11.18 23.87 0.62
N THR A 205 11.22 24.14 1.92
CA THR A 205 10.05 24.08 2.81
C THR A 205 9.31 25.42 2.88
N GLU A 206 9.88 26.48 2.30
CA GLU A 206 9.27 27.80 2.17
C GLU A 206 8.54 27.95 0.84
N PHE A 207 7.31 28.47 0.89
CA PHE A 207 6.45 28.67 -0.28
C PHE A 207 6.52 30.14 -0.71
N ALA A 208 7.16 30.39 -1.86
CA ALA A 208 7.20 31.72 -2.45
C ALA A 208 5.79 32.21 -2.81
N LYS A 209 5.59 33.52 -2.85
CA LYS A 209 4.29 34.12 -3.20
C LYS A 209 4.29 34.74 -4.60
N ASP A 210 3.16 34.63 -5.29
CA ASP A 210 2.92 35.34 -6.55
C ASP A 210 2.52 36.82 -6.31
N ARG A 211 2.28 37.57 -7.40
CA ARG A 211 1.86 38.99 -7.33
C ARG A 211 0.50 39.22 -6.68
N TYR A 212 -0.26 38.16 -6.43
CA TYR A 212 -1.56 38.17 -5.77
C TYR A 212 -1.49 37.61 -4.34
N GLU A 213 -0.27 37.42 -3.82
CA GLU A 213 0.03 36.84 -2.50
C GLU A 213 -0.40 35.37 -2.33
N ASN A 214 -0.65 34.64 -3.43
CA ASN A 214 -0.87 33.20 -3.39
C ASN A 214 0.45 32.45 -3.32
N GLU A 215 0.47 31.34 -2.60
CA GLU A 215 1.65 30.49 -2.53
C GLU A 215 1.88 29.71 -3.84
N ILE A 216 3.15 29.59 -4.19
CA ILE A 216 3.67 28.82 -5.32
C ILE A 216 4.37 27.59 -4.73
N GLN A 217 4.03 26.41 -5.24
CA GLN A 217 4.70 25.18 -4.82
C GLN A 217 6.18 25.22 -5.23
N PRO A 218 7.12 24.86 -4.34
CA PRO A 218 8.51 24.69 -4.69
C PRO A 218 8.71 23.65 -5.79
N SER A 219 9.81 23.82 -6.52
CA SER A 219 10.35 22.77 -7.40
C SER A 219 10.72 21.52 -6.61
N SER A 220 11.02 20.44 -7.32
CA SER A 220 11.37 19.18 -6.70
C SER A 220 12.55 18.52 -7.37
N SER A 221 13.35 17.87 -6.53
CA SER A 221 14.52 17.11 -6.93
C SER A 221 14.38 15.66 -6.49
N LYS A 222 14.95 14.78 -7.31
CA LYS A 222 15.10 13.37 -6.97
C LYS A 222 16.31 13.23 -6.04
N VAL A 223 16.13 12.53 -4.94
CA VAL A 223 17.18 12.21 -3.97
C VAL A 223 17.97 11.02 -4.47
N MET A 224 19.24 11.24 -4.80
CA MET A 224 20.18 10.20 -5.22
C MET A 224 20.88 9.62 -3.99
N THR A 225 20.28 8.61 -3.38
CA THR A 225 20.84 7.93 -2.20
C THR A 225 20.77 6.42 -2.37
N TRP A 226 21.67 5.70 -1.69
CA TRP A 226 21.63 4.26 -1.61
C TRP A 226 20.46 3.80 -0.74
N LYS A 227 19.77 2.76 -1.21
CA LYS A 227 18.71 2.10 -0.47
C LYS A 227 18.65 0.62 -0.76
N THR A 228 18.20 -0.14 0.22
CA THR A 228 17.90 -1.57 0.09
C THR A 228 16.42 -1.73 -0.17
N GLN A 229 16.06 -2.45 -1.24
CA GLN A 229 14.67 -2.77 -1.54
C GLN A 229 14.49 -4.27 -1.69
N ILE A 230 13.54 -4.82 -0.93
CA ILE A 230 13.06 -6.19 -1.12
C ILE A 230 12.22 -6.24 -2.41
N VAL A 231 12.45 -7.27 -3.22
CA VAL A 231 11.74 -7.49 -4.48
C VAL A 231 10.31 -7.89 -4.16
N LYS A 232 9.37 -7.01 -4.53
CA LYS A 232 7.94 -7.14 -4.27
C LYS A 232 7.15 -6.36 -5.32
N ASP A 233 5.83 -6.55 -5.33
CA ASP A 233 4.95 -5.74 -6.16
C ASP A 233 4.72 -4.35 -5.55
N LEU A 234 5.44 -3.35 -6.06
CA LEU A 234 5.22 -1.97 -5.62
C LEU A 234 3.84 -1.45 -6.01
N LYS A 235 3.20 -1.95 -7.07
CA LYS A 235 1.85 -1.48 -7.43
C LYS A 235 0.77 -1.96 -6.46
N GLY A 236 1.10 -2.91 -5.59
CA GLY A 236 0.23 -3.42 -4.54
C GLY A 236 -0.87 -4.37 -5.04
N MET A 237 -0.71 -4.97 -6.22
CA MET A 237 -1.59 -6.05 -6.69
C MET A 237 -1.30 -7.37 -5.96
N HIS A 238 -0.06 -7.59 -5.53
CA HIS A 238 0.33 -8.73 -4.70
C HIS A 238 0.81 -8.31 -3.31
N PRO A 239 0.15 -8.76 -2.22
CA PRO A 239 0.68 -8.59 -0.87
C PRO A 239 1.93 -9.45 -0.65
N GLY A 240 2.91 -8.89 0.04
CA GLY A 240 4.14 -9.58 0.44
C GLY A 240 5.26 -9.49 -0.59
N ASN A 241 6.30 -10.30 -0.38
CA ASN A 241 7.50 -10.31 -1.22
C ASN A 241 7.35 -11.30 -2.38
N PHE A 242 8.05 -11.05 -3.47
CA PHE A 242 8.13 -11.98 -4.58
C PHE A 242 9.10 -13.12 -4.24
N GLY A 243 8.59 -14.34 -4.25
CA GLY A 243 9.31 -15.57 -3.99
C GLY A 243 9.78 -16.24 -5.28
N PHE A 244 11.06 -16.59 -5.32
CA PHE A 244 11.71 -17.27 -6.43
C PHE A 244 11.99 -18.71 -6.02
N TYR A 245 11.39 -19.69 -6.70
CA TYR A 245 11.82 -21.07 -6.53
C TYR A 245 13.19 -21.24 -7.16
N LEU A 246 14.18 -21.66 -6.37
CA LEU A 246 15.57 -21.82 -6.79
C LEU A 246 16.09 -23.19 -6.38
N GLU A 247 17.00 -23.71 -7.19
CA GLU A 247 17.78 -24.92 -6.96
C GLU A 247 19.27 -24.61 -6.85
N SER A 248 20.05 -25.60 -6.41
CA SER A 248 21.49 -25.45 -6.29
C SER A 248 22.13 -25.08 -7.63
N ASN A 249 22.94 -24.03 -7.60
CA ASN A 249 23.65 -23.46 -8.74
C ASN A 249 22.77 -22.78 -9.80
N ASP A 250 21.53 -22.43 -9.47
CA ASP A 250 20.75 -21.53 -10.32
C ASP A 250 21.45 -20.18 -10.51
N GLU A 251 21.25 -19.59 -11.69
CA GLU A 251 21.81 -18.31 -12.07
C GLU A 251 20.71 -17.23 -12.06
N ILE A 252 20.96 -16.13 -11.35
CA ILE A 252 20.07 -14.97 -11.33
C ILE A 252 20.70 -13.85 -12.14
N THR A 253 19.94 -13.29 -13.08
CA THR A 253 20.38 -12.16 -13.91
C THR A 253 19.46 -10.96 -13.71
N LEU A 254 20.04 -9.87 -13.23
CA LEU A 254 19.44 -8.54 -13.28
C LEU A 254 19.72 -7.93 -14.66
N HIS A 255 18.74 -7.25 -15.27
CA HIS A 255 18.95 -6.51 -16.51
C HIS A 255 18.22 -5.16 -16.50
N GLN A 256 18.77 -4.23 -17.27
CA GLN A 256 18.21 -2.90 -17.42
C GLN A 256 16.89 -2.93 -18.20
N VAL A 257 15.88 -2.26 -17.66
CA VAL A 257 14.59 -2.05 -18.35
C VAL A 257 14.39 -0.56 -18.60
N SER A 258 14.52 0.29 -17.58
CA SER A 258 14.40 1.74 -17.73
C SER A 258 15.17 2.47 -16.64
N GLY A 259 15.68 3.67 -16.96
CA GLY A 259 16.49 4.48 -16.06
C GLY A 259 17.97 4.06 -16.01
N SER A 260 18.75 4.87 -15.30
CA SER A 260 20.15 4.64 -14.99
C SER A 260 20.33 4.49 -13.49
N TYR A 261 20.99 3.44 -13.05
CA TYR A 261 21.13 3.13 -11.63
C TYR A 261 22.40 2.32 -11.36
N LEU A 262 22.86 2.40 -10.12
CA LEU A 262 23.93 1.58 -9.59
C LEU A 262 23.32 0.46 -8.75
N VAL A 263 23.92 -0.73 -8.79
CA VAL A 263 23.52 -1.89 -7.98
C VAL A 263 24.67 -2.30 -7.07
N GLY A 264 24.39 -2.35 -5.77
CA GLY A 264 25.30 -2.79 -4.74
C GLY A 264 25.17 -4.29 -4.50
N GLN A 265 25.15 -4.68 -3.24
CA GLN A 265 24.97 -6.07 -2.85
C GLN A 265 23.52 -6.53 -3.14
N VAL A 266 23.39 -7.82 -3.44
CA VAL A 266 22.10 -8.52 -3.54
C VAL A 266 22.01 -9.50 -2.38
N TYR A 267 20.81 -9.72 -1.86
CA TYR A 267 20.58 -10.50 -0.66
C TYR A 267 19.53 -11.56 -0.85
N PHE A 268 19.73 -12.73 -0.25
CA PHE A 268 18.62 -13.50 0.29
C PHE A 268 18.19 -12.90 1.63
N VAL A 269 16.87 -12.71 1.79
CA VAL A 269 16.25 -12.16 3.00
C VAL A 269 15.14 -13.07 3.50
N LYS A 270 14.82 -12.96 4.79
CA LYS A 270 13.70 -13.69 5.39
C LYS A 270 12.36 -13.05 5.01
N ASP A 271 11.35 -13.88 4.79
CA ASP A 271 9.95 -13.46 4.61
C ASP A 271 9.25 -13.49 5.97
N GLU A 272 9.51 -12.47 6.79
CA GLU A 272 8.90 -12.38 8.11
C GLU A 272 7.43 -11.95 8.00
N PRO A 273 6.48 -12.74 8.55
CA PRO A 273 5.08 -12.36 8.51
C PRO A 273 4.84 -11.13 9.36
N ILE A 274 3.99 -10.23 8.87
CA ILE A 274 3.51 -9.08 9.66
C ILE A 274 2.73 -9.63 10.86
N PRO A 275 3.06 -9.22 12.10
CA PRO A 275 2.37 -9.74 13.29
C PRO A 275 0.87 -9.47 13.21
N THR A 276 0.07 -10.41 13.72
CA THR A 276 -1.37 -10.19 13.86
C THR A 276 -1.63 -9.15 14.94
N TYR A 277 -2.84 -8.58 14.94
CA TYR A 277 -3.23 -7.63 15.97
C TYR A 277 -3.18 -8.26 17.38
N GLU A 278 -3.55 -9.54 17.48
CA GLU A 278 -3.48 -10.32 18.72
C GLU A 278 -2.02 -10.49 19.18
N ALA A 279 -1.12 -10.89 18.28
CA ALA A 279 0.31 -11.03 18.60
C ALA A 279 0.94 -9.69 19.02
N TYR A 280 0.55 -8.59 18.36
CA TYR A 280 0.97 -7.25 18.75
C TYR A 280 0.49 -6.87 20.16
N LEU A 281 -0.79 -7.14 20.47
CA LEU A 281 -1.37 -6.88 21.79
C LEU A 281 -0.75 -7.75 22.89
N GLU A 282 -0.40 -9.00 22.61
CA GLU A 282 0.31 -9.84 23.59
C GLU A 282 1.71 -9.28 23.90
N ALA A 283 2.42 -8.79 22.88
CA ALA A 283 3.76 -8.22 23.05
C ALA A 283 3.75 -6.81 23.70
N HIS A 284 2.68 -6.02 23.54
CA HIS A 284 2.63 -4.60 23.93
C HIS A 284 1.43 -4.21 24.80
N GLY A 285 0.62 -5.16 25.28
CA GLY A 285 -0.66 -4.88 25.94
C GLY A 285 -0.56 -4.11 27.25
N ASN A 286 0.62 -4.06 27.87
CA ASN A 286 0.91 -3.31 29.09
C ASN A 286 1.60 -1.96 28.83
N SER A 287 1.81 -1.56 27.58
CA SER A 287 2.45 -0.29 27.25
C SER A 287 1.52 0.90 27.55
N ASP A 288 2.10 2.00 28.01
CA ASP A 288 1.35 3.23 28.29
C ASP A 288 0.70 3.76 27.01
N VAL A 289 -0.60 4.03 27.07
CA VAL A 289 -1.32 4.64 25.95
C VAL A 289 -1.02 6.13 25.91
N VAL A 290 -0.27 6.54 24.88
CA VAL A 290 0.01 7.95 24.61
C VAL A 290 -1.26 8.63 24.11
N LYS A 291 -1.78 9.61 24.86
CA LYS A 291 -2.98 10.40 24.53
C LYS A 291 -2.66 11.74 23.82
N SER A 292 -1.44 11.92 23.34
CA SER A 292 -1.08 13.15 22.62
C SER A 292 -1.71 13.16 21.23
N ASN A 293 -2.25 14.30 20.82
CA ASN A 293 -2.56 14.57 19.43
C ASN A 293 -1.30 15.11 18.74
N ILE A 294 -0.90 14.50 17.62
CA ILE A 294 0.20 15.01 16.79
C ILE A 294 -0.44 15.49 15.49
N GLU A 295 -0.40 16.80 15.26
CA GLU A 295 -0.94 17.42 14.05
C GLU A 295 0.20 17.64 13.06
N ILE A 296 0.11 17.02 11.89
CA ILE A 296 1.08 17.16 10.80
C ILE A 296 0.35 17.76 9.60
N SER A 297 0.82 18.91 9.13
CA SER A 297 0.26 19.56 7.95
C SER A 297 0.68 18.84 6.67
N ALA A 298 -0.21 18.81 5.69
CA ALA A 298 0.12 18.39 4.32
C ALA A 298 1.27 19.21 3.70
N LYS A 299 1.53 20.44 4.16
CA LYS A 299 2.69 21.23 3.71
C LYS A 299 4.04 20.64 4.13
N HIS A 300 4.05 19.84 5.19
CA HIS A 300 5.27 19.28 5.76
C HIS A 300 5.55 17.88 5.18
N LEU A 301 5.47 17.74 3.85
CA LEU A 301 5.90 16.51 3.18
C LEU A 301 7.40 16.34 3.38
N TYR A 302 7.79 15.21 3.97
CA TYR A 302 9.20 14.89 4.14
C TYR A 302 9.82 14.39 2.83
N GLN A 303 9.17 13.43 2.20
CA GLN A 303 9.56 12.88 0.90
C GLN A 303 8.33 12.35 0.16
N ARG A 304 8.53 11.84 -1.05
CA ARG A 304 7.46 11.30 -1.88
C ARG A 304 8.05 10.33 -2.89
N SER A 305 7.28 9.30 -3.24
CA SER A 305 7.76 8.26 -4.17
C SER A 305 7.79 8.72 -5.63
N ASP A 306 7.04 9.78 -5.97
CA ASP A 306 6.81 10.21 -7.34
C ASP A 306 6.73 11.74 -7.45
N ALA A 307 7.36 12.29 -8.49
CA ALA A 307 7.39 13.73 -8.79
C ALA A 307 6.02 14.34 -9.08
N SER A 308 5.02 13.54 -9.46
CA SER A 308 3.66 13.99 -9.74
C SER A 308 2.85 14.34 -8.49
N ILE A 309 3.14 13.71 -7.34
CA ILE A 309 2.41 13.92 -6.07
C ILE A 309 2.61 15.35 -5.59
N ARG A 310 1.58 16.18 -5.68
CA ARG A 310 1.70 17.63 -5.49
C ARG A 310 0.70 18.18 -4.50
N LEU A 311 0.99 19.36 -3.99
CA LEU A 311 0.10 20.11 -3.13
C LEU A 311 -0.91 20.92 -3.94
N ARG A 312 -2.00 21.26 -3.27
CA ARG A 312 -3.03 22.17 -3.73
C ARG A 312 -3.52 23.01 -2.56
N ALA A 313 -3.97 24.22 -2.86
CA ALA A 313 -4.68 25.07 -1.93
C ALA A 313 -6.18 24.75 -1.95
N GLU A 314 -6.74 24.41 -0.79
CA GLU A 314 -8.17 24.20 -0.59
C GLU A 314 -8.69 25.18 0.47
N ARG A 315 -9.93 25.65 0.32
CA ARG A 315 -10.57 26.57 1.28
C ARG A 315 -11.29 25.79 2.39
N ASP A 316 -10.57 24.89 3.04
CA ASP A 316 -11.06 24.10 4.17
C ASP A 316 -10.62 24.73 5.51
N PRO A 317 -11.56 25.20 6.35
CA PRO A 317 -11.24 25.81 7.64
C PRO A 317 -10.68 24.82 8.69
N SER A 318 -10.72 23.51 8.42
CA SER A 318 -10.10 22.49 9.28
C SER A 318 -8.61 22.31 9.04
N SER A 319 -8.07 22.89 7.96
CA SER A 319 -6.64 22.86 7.67
C SER A 319 -5.85 23.76 8.63
N LEU A 320 -4.65 23.30 9.02
CA LEU A 320 -3.66 24.11 9.76
C LEU A 320 -3.25 25.38 9.01
N TYR A 321 -3.32 25.35 7.68
CA TYR A 321 -3.04 26.48 6.80
C TYR A 321 -4.31 26.79 6.02
N TYR A 322 -5.08 27.76 6.50
CA TYR A 322 -6.32 28.21 5.88
C TYR A 322 -6.32 29.73 5.79
N ASN A 323 -6.65 30.25 4.61
CA ASN A 323 -6.75 31.67 4.37
C ASN A 323 -8.00 31.97 3.51
N THR A 324 -8.78 32.97 3.93
CA THR A 324 -10.01 33.35 3.22
C THR A 324 -9.74 34.14 1.94
N GLN A 325 -8.58 34.81 1.88
CA GLN A 325 -8.24 35.76 0.81
C GLN A 325 -7.23 35.18 -0.17
N PHE A 326 -6.16 34.56 0.35
CA PHE A 326 -5.05 34.04 -0.46
C PHE A 326 -5.07 32.52 -0.56
N LEU A 327 -4.54 31.98 -1.64
CA LEU A 327 -4.40 30.53 -1.81
C LEU A 327 -3.11 30.06 -1.15
N GLU A 328 -3.24 29.41 0.01
CA GLU A 328 -2.14 28.76 0.72
C GLU A 328 -2.20 27.25 0.46
N MET A 329 -1.07 26.65 0.08
CA MET A 329 -0.96 25.20 -0.11
C MET A 329 -1.28 24.51 1.20
N ASN A 330 -2.12 23.49 1.19
CA ASN A 330 -2.57 22.89 2.45
C ASN A 330 -3.14 21.47 2.32
N THR A 331 -3.20 20.94 1.11
CA THR A 331 -3.78 19.64 0.82
C THR A 331 -2.88 18.90 -0.16
N ILE A 332 -2.64 17.60 0.07
CA ILE A 332 -2.04 16.74 -0.95
C ILE A 332 -3.11 16.45 -1.99
N PHE A 333 -2.87 16.82 -3.24
CA PHE A 333 -3.90 16.79 -4.27
C PHE A 333 -4.27 15.35 -4.65
N GLY A 334 -5.52 14.95 -4.41
CA GLY A 334 -6.02 13.59 -4.67
C GLY A 334 -5.79 13.11 -6.12
N ASP A 335 -6.00 13.97 -7.12
CA ASP A 335 -5.82 13.56 -8.54
C ASP A 335 -4.34 13.50 -8.96
N SER A 336 -3.41 13.87 -8.08
CA SER A 336 -1.98 13.71 -8.33
C SER A 336 -1.46 12.30 -8.05
N TRP A 337 -2.28 11.47 -7.38
CA TRP A 337 -2.01 10.07 -7.19
C TRP A 337 -2.48 9.30 -8.42
N GLN A 338 -1.54 8.76 -9.21
CA GLN A 338 -1.84 8.13 -10.50
C GLN A 338 -1.55 6.63 -10.51
N ASN A 339 -0.66 6.16 -9.64
CA ASN A 339 -0.18 4.79 -9.65
C ASN A 339 -0.34 4.15 -8.27
N GLY A 340 -0.70 2.86 -8.25
CA GLY A 340 -0.61 2.05 -7.04
C GLY A 340 0.83 2.02 -6.52
N GLY A 341 0.99 2.00 -5.20
CA GLY A 341 2.31 2.01 -4.56
C GLY A 341 2.89 3.38 -4.25
N GLN A 342 2.25 4.45 -4.70
CA GLN A 342 2.72 5.80 -4.39
C GLN A 342 2.63 6.08 -2.88
N SER A 343 3.60 6.84 -2.35
CA SER A 343 3.69 7.19 -0.93
C SER A 343 4.24 8.60 -0.71
N VAL A 344 4.01 9.13 0.50
CA VAL A 344 4.54 10.40 1.04
C VAL A 344 5.11 10.21 2.44
#